data_AF-A0A925Q5G8-F1
#
_entry.id   AF-A0A925Q5G8-F1
#
_cell.length_a   1.000
_cell.length_b   1.000
_cell.length_c   1.000
_cell.angle_alpha   90.00
_cell.angle_beta   90.00
_cell.angle_gamma   90.00
#
_symmetry.space_group_name_H-M   'P 1'
#
loop_
_entity.id
_entity.type
_entity.pdbx_description
1 polymer ?
#
loop_
_entity_poly.entity_id
_entity_poly.type
_entity_poly.pdbx_seq_one_letter_code
_entity_poly.pdbx_strand_id
1 'polypeptide(L)' 'NIPVTYVLYPDEGHGFARPANRTSFYAIAEGFLAQCLGGRYEPVGNDFKGSSVKVLEGAQHVQGLEAALK' A
#
# COMPACT_ATOMS: atom_id res chain seq x y z
N ASN A 1 21.01 -2.51 -8.18
CA ASN A 1 19.58 -2.14 -8.20
C ASN A 1 19.00 -2.48 -6.83
N ILE A 2 18.22 -1.60 -6.21
CA ILE A 2 17.64 -1.84 -4.87
C ILE A 2 16.16 -2.21 -5.07
N PRO A 3 15.66 -3.30 -4.48
CA PRO A 3 14.23 -3.65 -4.55
C PRO A 3 13.36 -2.54 -3.93
N VAL A 4 12.28 -2.16 -4.61
CA VAL A 4 11.36 -1.11 -4.17
C VAL A 4 9.92 -1.55 -4.37
N THR A 5 9.01 -1.00 -3.56
CA THR A 5 7.57 -1.03 -3.83
C THR A 5 7.15 0.36 -4.27
N TYR A 6 6.67 0.51 -5.50
CA TYR A 6 6.22 1.80 -6.01
C TYR A 6 4.70 1.89 -6.06
N VAL A 7 4.14 2.76 -5.22
CA VAL A 7 2.69 3.00 -5.11
C VAL A 7 2.35 4.37 -5.69
N LEU A 8 1.40 4.41 -6.62
CA LEU A 8 0.90 5.60 -7.28
C LEU A 8 -0.59 5.81 -6.98
N TYR A 9 -0.95 7.05 -6.65
CA TYR A 9 -2.33 7.51 -6.53
C TYR A 9 -2.58 8.55 -7.62
N PRO A 10 -3.13 8.17 -8.78
CA PRO A 10 -3.19 9.03 -9.98
C PRO A 10 -4.16 10.23 -9.85
N ASP A 11 -4.99 10.24 -8.82
CA ASP A 11 -5.97 11.30 -8.55
C ASP A 11 -5.63 12.15 -7.30
N GLU A 12 -4.39 12.02 -6.80
CA GLU A 12 -3.88 12.78 -5.66
C GLU A 12 -2.72 13.71 -6.07
N GLY A 13 -2.41 14.67 -5.20
CA GLY A 13 -1.30 15.62 -5.37
C GLY A 13 -0.14 15.35 -4.41
N HIS A 14 0.41 16.40 -3.80
CA HIS A 14 1.51 16.28 -2.82
C HIS A 14 1.13 15.51 -1.54
N GLY A 15 -0.16 15.42 -1.23
CA GLY A 15 -0.68 14.63 -0.12
C GLY A 15 -2.00 13.97 -0.46
N PHE A 16 -2.49 13.13 0.45
CA PHE A 16 -3.75 12.40 0.28
C PHE A 16 -4.93 13.23 0.79
N ALA A 17 -5.77 13.71 -0.13
CA ALA A 17 -7.02 14.38 0.18
C ALA A 17 -8.17 13.37 0.36
N ARG A 18 -8.19 12.27 -0.41
CA ARG A 18 -9.27 11.27 -0.37
C ARG A 18 -9.06 10.31 0.79
N PRO A 19 -10.07 10.09 1.65
CA PRO A 19 -9.96 9.14 2.76
C PRO A 19 -9.56 7.72 2.34
N ALA A 20 -10.13 7.22 1.23
CA ALA A 20 -9.82 5.87 0.74
C ALA A 20 -8.34 5.71 0.34
N ASN A 21 -7.74 6.71 -0.30
CA ASN A 21 -6.32 6.69 -0.68
C ASN A 21 -5.40 6.77 0.54
N ARG A 22 -5.79 7.55 1.55
CA ARG A 22 -5.06 7.61 2.81
C ARG A 22 -5.10 6.28 3.55
N THR A 23 -6.27 5.63 3.63
CA THR A 23 -6.41 4.30 4.25
C THR A 23 -5.60 3.24 3.53
N SER A 24 -5.71 3.16 2.20
CA SER A 24 -4.91 2.20 1.42
C SER A 24 -3.41 2.43 1.57
N PHE A 25 -2.96 3.68 1.68
CA PHE A 25 -1.55 3.99 1.93
C PHE A 25 -1.09 3.46 3.28
N TYR A 26 -1.87 3.66 4.35
CA TYR A 26 -1.50 3.15 5.66
C TYR A 26 -1.46 1.63 5.69
N ALA A 27 -2.42 0.93 5.07
CA ALA A 27 -2.40 -0.52 4.97
C ALA A 27 -1.11 -1.05 4.30
N ILE A 28 -0.66 -0.40 3.22
CA ILE A 28 0.60 -0.76 2.55
C ILE A 28 1.81 -0.43 3.42
N ALA A 29 1.83 0.76 4.02
CA ALA A 29 2.93 1.25 4.84
C ALA A 29 3.12 0.37 6.08
N GLU A 30 2.04 -0.06 6.73
CA GLU A 30 2.09 -0.97 7.88
C GLU A 30 2.71 -2.31 7.50
N GLY A 31 2.27 -2.93 6.39
CA GLY A 31 2.84 -4.18 5.90
C GLY A 31 4.34 -4.05 5.57
N PHE A 32 4.73 -2.98 4.88
CA PHE A 32 6.12 -2.70 4.55
C PHE A 32 6.98 -2.50 5.81
N LEU A 33 6.53 -1.65 6.73
CA LEU A 33 7.26 -1.33 7.96
C LEU A 33 7.36 -2.55 8.88
N ALA A 34 6.33 -3.39 8.97
CA ALA A 34 6.39 -4.62 9.75
C ALA A 34 7.41 -5.62 9.21
N GLN A 35 7.64 -5.67 7.90
CA GLN A 35 8.72 -6.49 7.33
C GLN A 35 10.10 -5.91 7.60
N CYS A 36 10.25 -4.58 7.53
CA CYS A 36 11.56 -3.93 7.73
C CYS A 36 11.95 -3.81 9.22
N LEU A 37 11.00 -3.52 10.09
CA LEU A 37 11.22 -3.19 11.50
C LEU A 37 10.74 -4.31 12.44
N GLY A 38 10.02 -5.29 11.92
CA GLY A 38 9.30 -6.28 12.74
C GLY A 38 8.01 -5.70 13.33
N GLY A 39 7.26 -6.55 14.05
CA GLY A 39 6.04 -6.16 14.74
C GLY A 39 4.78 -6.72 14.09
N ARG A 40 3.63 -6.29 14.62
CA ARG A 40 2.30 -6.68 14.12
C ARG A 40 1.83 -5.63 13.12
N TYR A 41 1.06 -6.08 12.14
CA TYR A 41 0.36 -5.21 11.18
C TYR A 41 -1.03 -5.76 10.94
N GLU A 42 -1.95 -4.90 10.49
CA GLU A 42 -3.28 -5.33 10.07
C GLU A 42 -3.26 -5.83 8.61
N PRO A 43 -3.84 -7.01 8.30
CA PRO A 43 -3.99 -7.45 6.91
C PRO A 43 -4.88 -6.49 6.10
N VAL A 44 -4.44 -6.12 4.90
CA VAL A 44 -5.07 -5.10 4.02
C VAL A 44 -6.59 -5.24 3.84
N GLY A 45 -7.12 -6.47 3.79
CA GLY A 45 -8.56 -6.71 3.74
C GLY A 45 -9.28 -5.93 2.63
N ASN A 46 -10.13 -4.97 3.02
CA ASN A 46 -10.92 -4.12 2.11
C ASN A 46 -10.40 -2.68 2.00
N ASP A 47 -9.19 -2.39 2.48
CA ASP A 47 -8.68 -1.02 2.62
C ASP A 47 -8.44 -0.31 1.28
N PHE A 48 -8.45 -1.04 0.16
CA PHE A 48 -8.32 -0.49 -1.19
C PHE A 48 -9.66 -0.10 -1.80
N LYS A 49 -10.77 -0.39 -1.12
CA LYS A 49 -12.11 -0.10 -1.63
C LYS A 49 -12.30 1.39 -1.88
N GLY A 50 -12.52 1.75 -3.14
CA GLY A 50 -12.73 3.14 -3.57
C GLY A 50 -11.45 3.99 -3.61
N SER A 51 -10.29 3.38 -3.40
CA SER A 51 -8.98 3.98 -3.64
C SER A 51 -8.65 3.94 -5.14
N SER A 52 -7.84 4.90 -5.59
CA SER A 52 -7.22 4.91 -6.91
C SER A 52 -5.89 4.17 -6.98
N VAL A 53 -5.48 3.52 -5.88
CA VAL A 53 -4.16 2.91 -5.70
C VAL A 53 -3.73 2.07 -6.91
N LYS A 54 -2.49 2.29 -7.35
CA LYS A 54 -1.80 1.47 -8.33
C LYS A 54 -0.42 1.10 -7.80
N VAL A 55 -0.13 -0.19 -7.70
CA VAL A 55 1.21 -0.66 -7.39
C VAL A 55 1.91 -0.95 -8.72
N LEU A 56 2.87 -0.10 -9.08
CA LEU A 56 3.54 -0.16 -10.37
C LEU A 56 4.75 -1.07 -10.37
N GLU A 57 5.31 -1.34 -9.19
CA GLU A 57 6.45 -2.24 -9.01
C GLU A 57 6.44 -2.82 -7.59
N GLY A 58 6.90 -4.06 -7.44
CA GLY A 58 7.22 -4.63 -6.12
C GLY A 58 6.03 -5.04 -5.25
N ALA A 59 4.85 -5.33 -5.81
CA ALA A 59 3.71 -5.79 -5.03
C ALA A 59 4.03 -7.07 -4.20
N GLN A 60 4.91 -7.92 -4.72
CA GLN A 60 5.42 -9.12 -4.07
C GLN A 60 6.34 -8.85 -2.86
N HIS A 61 6.82 -7.62 -2.71
CA HIS A 61 7.72 -7.27 -1.62
C HIS A 61 6.99 -6.96 -0.32
N VAL A 62 5.71 -6.59 -0.37
CA VAL A 62 4.87 -6.34 0.81
C VAL A 62 3.89 -7.50 1.02
N GLN A 63 3.96 -8.14 2.19
CA GLN A 63 3.16 -9.33 2.49
C GLN A 63 1.65 -9.04 2.41
N GLY A 64 0.96 -9.77 1.54
CA GLY A 64 -0.49 -9.63 1.32
C GLY A 64 -0.90 -8.54 0.33
N LEU A 65 0.04 -7.69 -0.14
CA LEU A 65 -0.26 -6.62 -1.07
C LEU A 65 -0.71 -7.12 -2.44
N GLU A 66 0.03 -8.06 -3.05
CA GLU A 66 -0.34 -8.64 -4.34
C GLU A 66 -1.71 -9.34 -4.31
N ALA A 67 -2.04 -9.98 -3.19
CA ALA A 67 -3.34 -10.61 -3.01
C ALA A 67 -4.49 -9.58 -2.88
N ALA A 68 -4.23 -8.45 -2.23
CA ALA A 68 -5.22 -7.39 -2.02
C ALA A 68 -5.50 -6.52 -3.27
N LEU A 69 -4.67 -6.64 -4.31
CA LEU A 69 -4.86 -5.93 -5.59
C LEU A 69 -5.78 -6.66 -6.58
N LYS A 70 -6.19 -7.89 -6.28
CA LYS A 70 -7.07 -8.72 -7.12
C LYS A 70 -8.53 -8.47 -6.79
#